data_AF-A0A2G8SVD1-F1
#
_entry.id   AF-A0A2G8SVD1-F1
#
_cell.length_a   1.000
_cell.length_b   1.000
_cell.length_c   1.000
_cell.angle_alpha   90.00
_cell.angle_beta   90.00
_cell.angle_gamma   90.00
#
_symmetry.space_group_name_H-M   'P 1'
#
loop_
_entity.id
_entity.type
_entity.pdbx_description
1 polymer ?
#
loop_
_entity_poly.entity_id
_entity_poly.type
_entity_poly.pdbx_seq_one_letter_code
_entity_poly.pdbx_strand_id
1 'polypeptide(L)'
;MASITSSMQSLSLDEAPTSTQLQDQPPAQSPGAPAKPRRASRPDQADPMPWPSKEEYLQVKAAKGSMHFGFYADDDVLQNMLASRYPSLRGREPDEMFLYPALAYLRTRYPGRTFDIGLHIGFVSQRVKDLNPRIPAKVGEKVLVLGLFALEEESYFNRMTQKEVDEISELMRMKPTWWWIAHSLPSI
;
A
#
# COMPACT_ATOMS: atom_id res chain seq x y z
N MET A 1 33.32 -52.69 -39.75
CA MET A 1 32.44 -51.87 -40.60
C MET A 1 32.44 -50.46 -40.03
N ALA A 2 32.76 -49.46 -40.89
CA ALA A 2 32.60 -48.00 -40.80
C ALA A 2 32.82 -47.31 -39.42
N SER A 3 33.90 -46.54 -39.18
CA SER A 3 34.19 -45.16 -39.66
C SER A 3 32.96 -44.24 -39.55
N ILE A 4 33.00 -43.09 -38.89
CA ILE A 4 33.78 -41.91 -39.30
C ILE A 4 34.18 -41.06 -38.07
N THR A 5 35.46 -40.69 -38.10
CA THR A 5 36.21 -39.80 -37.22
C THR A 5 36.01 -38.32 -37.53
N SER A 6 36.10 -37.49 -36.49
CA SER A 6 36.85 -36.21 -36.37
C SER A 6 36.75 -35.17 -37.50
N SER A 7 36.51 -33.90 -37.18
CA SER A 7 37.61 -33.02 -36.75
C SER A 7 37.20 -31.55 -36.64
N MET A 8 38.03 -30.86 -35.87
CA MET A 8 38.02 -29.49 -35.39
C MET A 8 38.16 -28.40 -36.47
N GLN A 9 37.63 -27.23 -36.09
CA GLN A 9 38.17 -25.87 -36.26
C GLN A 9 38.73 -25.43 -37.62
N SER A 10 38.20 -24.31 -38.12
CA SER A 10 39.02 -23.10 -38.35
C SER A 10 38.14 -21.87 -38.62
N LEU A 11 38.55 -20.76 -38.01
CA LEU A 11 38.16 -19.39 -38.35
C LEU A 11 38.96 -18.98 -39.60
N SER A 12 38.33 -18.27 -40.54
CA SER A 12 39.06 -17.45 -41.51
C SER A 12 38.20 -16.26 -41.98
N LEU A 13 38.75 -15.07 -41.78
CA LEU A 13 38.38 -13.79 -42.39
C LEU A 13 39.13 -13.65 -43.73
N ASP A 14 38.45 -13.14 -44.77
CA ASP A 14 38.97 -12.36 -45.91
C ASP A 14 37.74 -11.94 -46.77
N GLU A 15 37.27 -10.70 -46.76
CA GLU A 15 37.72 -9.46 -47.44
C GLU A 15 37.22 -9.29 -48.91
N ALA A 16 36.06 -8.61 -49.03
CA ALA A 16 35.59 -7.59 -50.01
C ALA A 16 35.63 -7.82 -51.55
N PRO A 17 35.07 -6.95 -52.45
CA PRO A 17 34.12 -5.82 -52.27
C PRO A 17 32.99 -5.71 -53.36
N THR A 18 32.09 -4.74 -53.17
CA THR A 18 31.44 -3.86 -54.21
C THR A 18 30.01 -4.14 -54.71
N SER A 19 29.14 -3.15 -54.42
CA SER A 19 27.93 -2.66 -55.14
C SER A 19 26.69 -3.58 -55.14
N THR A 20 25.47 -3.14 -54.82
CA THR A 20 24.81 -1.87 -55.18
C THR A 20 23.58 -1.64 -54.29
N GLN A 21 23.36 -0.38 -53.88
CA GLN A 21 22.10 0.28 -53.48
C GLN A 21 20.88 -0.56 -53.05
N LEU A 22 20.43 -0.38 -51.80
CA LEU A 22 19.02 -0.48 -51.43
C LEU A 22 18.62 0.72 -50.57
N GLN A 23 17.55 1.36 -51.02
CA GLN A 23 16.98 2.62 -50.55
C GLN A 23 16.57 2.61 -49.07
N ASP A 24 16.71 3.78 -48.44
CA ASP A 24 16.12 4.16 -47.17
C ASP A 24 14.60 3.90 -47.17
N GLN A 25 14.14 2.91 -46.40
CA GLN A 25 12.76 2.84 -45.94
C GLN A 25 12.69 3.40 -44.51
N PRO A 26 11.83 4.39 -44.22
CA PRO A 26 11.63 4.85 -42.85
C PRO A 26 10.98 3.74 -42.01
N PRO A 27 11.37 3.57 -40.73
CA PRO A 27 10.83 2.52 -39.89
C PRO A 27 9.32 2.72 -39.71
N ALA A 28 8.57 1.66 -40.04
CA ALA A 28 7.15 1.57 -39.82
C ALA A 28 6.82 1.93 -38.36
N GLN A 29 6.04 2.99 -38.17
CA GLN A 29 5.45 3.32 -36.89
C GLN A 29 4.60 2.12 -36.45
N SER A 30 5.07 1.42 -35.42
CA SER A 30 4.23 0.44 -34.73
C SER A 30 2.98 1.18 -34.23
N PRO A 31 1.77 0.68 -34.48
CA PRO A 31 0.57 1.27 -33.91
C PRO A 31 0.73 1.23 -32.39
N GLY A 32 0.85 2.41 -31.78
CA GLY A 32 0.93 2.54 -30.34
C GLY A 32 -0.23 1.77 -29.72
N ALA A 33 0.08 0.86 -28.80
CA ALA A 33 -0.94 0.14 -28.05
C ALA A 33 -1.94 1.16 -27.49
N PRO A 34 -3.25 0.93 -27.60
CA PRO A 34 -4.25 1.89 -27.13
C PRO A 34 -3.97 2.21 -25.66
N ALA A 35 -3.78 3.50 -25.38
CA ALA A 35 -3.61 3.98 -24.02
C ALA A 35 -4.80 3.48 -23.20
N LYS A 36 -4.53 2.69 -22.15
CA LYS A 36 -5.58 2.21 -21.25
C LYS A 36 -6.34 3.45 -20.72
N PRO A 37 -7.68 3.43 -20.69
CA PRO A 37 -8.45 4.55 -20.18
C PRO A 37 -7.98 4.85 -18.75
N ARG A 38 -7.59 6.11 -18.52
CA ARG A 38 -7.14 6.59 -17.21
C ARG A 38 -8.32 6.46 -16.25
N ARG A 39 -8.21 5.58 -15.25
CA ARG A 39 -9.24 5.46 -14.21
C ARG A 39 -9.38 6.82 -13.52
N ALA A 40 -10.61 7.26 -13.31
CA ALA A 40 -10.91 8.45 -12.54
C ALA A 40 -11.38 8.03 -11.15
N SER A 41 -10.99 8.81 -10.14
CA SER A 41 -11.57 8.70 -8.80
C SER A 41 -13.08 8.91 -8.89
N ARG A 42 -13.86 8.13 -8.16
CA ARG A 42 -15.28 8.41 -8.01
C ARG A 42 -15.48 9.61 -7.07
N PRO A 43 -16.52 10.43 -7.27
CA PRO A 43 -16.75 11.64 -6.49
C PRO A 43 -17.18 11.37 -5.03
N ASP A 44 -17.62 10.16 -4.71
CA ASP A 44 -18.02 9.72 -3.37
C ASP A 44 -16.85 9.16 -2.54
N GLN A 45 -15.66 9.04 -3.12
CA GLN A 45 -14.48 8.50 -2.46
C GLN A 45 -13.94 9.43 -1.38
N ALA A 46 -13.36 8.82 -0.33
CA ALA A 46 -12.79 9.54 0.78
C ALA A 46 -11.73 10.56 0.32
N ASP A 47 -11.76 11.73 0.92
CA ASP A 47 -10.73 12.76 0.77
C ASP A 47 -9.62 12.50 1.81
N PRO A 48 -8.42 12.07 1.39
CA PRO A 48 -7.35 11.74 2.32
C PRO A 48 -6.44 12.94 2.63
N MET A 49 -6.88 14.16 2.35
CA MET A 49 -6.13 15.36 2.66
C MET A 49 -5.92 15.55 4.17
N PRO A 50 -4.79 16.14 4.60
CA PRO A 50 -3.68 16.58 3.74
C PRO A 50 -2.82 15.40 3.27
N TRP A 51 -2.27 15.44 2.06
CA TRP A 51 -1.30 14.43 1.61
C TRP A 51 -0.01 14.46 2.44
N PRO A 52 0.73 13.34 2.56
CA PRO A 52 2.09 13.38 3.08
C PRO A 52 2.96 14.20 2.12
N SER A 53 4.03 14.80 2.65
CA SER A 53 4.96 15.54 1.79
C SER A 53 5.68 14.61 0.82
N LYS A 54 6.23 15.16 -0.27
CA LYS A 54 7.00 14.37 -1.23
C LYS A 54 8.25 13.78 -0.55
N GLU A 55 8.88 14.56 0.32
CA GLU A 55 10.04 14.14 1.10
C GLU A 55 9.70 12.97 2.02
N GLU A 56 8.58 13.05 2.75
CA GLU A 56 8.10 11.98 3.64
C GLU A 56 7.80 10.71 2.83
N TYR A 57 7.11 10.82 1.70
CA TYR A 57 6.84 9.68 0.83
C TYR A 57 8.13 9.01 0.30
N LEU A 58 9.10 9.82 -0.16
CA LEU A 58 10.37 9.31 -0.67
C LEU A 58 11.19 8.62 0.43
N GLN A 59 11.19 9.15 1.66
CA GLN A 59 11.85 8.52 2.80
C GLN A 59 11.24 7.14 3.10
N VAL A 60 9.90 7.05 3.13
CA VAL A 60 9.19 5.78 3.34
C VAL A 60 9.55 4.76 2.25
N LYS A 61 9.54 5.17 0.98
CA LYS A 61 9.91 4.28 -0.13
C LYS A 61 11.38 3.85 -0.08
N ALA A 62 12.31 4.76 0.27
CA ALA A 62 13.72 4.43 0.43
C ALA A 62 13.95 3.40 1.55
N ALA A 63 13.18 3.49 2.63
CA ALA A 63 13.16 2.50 3.72
C ALA A 63 12.35 1.23 3.40
N LYS A 64 11.94 1.03 2.14
CA LYS A 64 11.08 -0.08 1.69
C LYS A 64 9.76 -0.17 2.45
N GLY A 65 9.29 0.92 3.02
CA GLY A 65 7.98 1.02 3.66
C GLY A 65 6.87 1.38 2.67
N SER A 66 5.66 1.51 3.21
CA SER A 66 4.49 1.99 2.50
C SER A 66 3.75 3.03 3.33
N MET A 67 3.02 3.91 2.66
CA MET A 67 2.15 4.89 3.29
C MET A 67 0.72 4.36 3.29
N HIS A 68 0.07 4.35 4.44
CA HIS A 68 -1.33 3.93 4.56
C HIS A 68 -2.17 5.04 5.17
N PHE A 69 -3.35 5.26 4.61
CA PHE A 69 -4.35 6.11 5.23
C PHE A 69 -5.11 5.27 6.26
N GLY A 70 -5.20 5.76 7.50
CA GLY A 70 -5.74 4.94 8.58
C GLY A 70 -5.71 5.59 9.95
N PHE A 71 -5.97 4.78 10.97
CA PHE A 71 -6.16 5.21 12.35
C PHE A 71 -5.10 4.64 13.28
N TYR A 72 -4.80 5.37 14.34
CA TYR A 72 -4.12 4.82 15.51
C TYR A 72 -5.00 3.71 16.11
N ALA A 73 -4.39 2.58 16.45
CA ALA A 73 -5.12 1.38 16.87
C ALA A 73 -4.51 0.69 18.10
N ASP A 74 -3.53 1.32 18.74
CA ASP A 74 -2.94 0.85 20.00
C ASP A 74 -3.79 1.25 21.23
N ASP A 75 -3.31 0.94 22.44
CA ASP A 75 -3.92 1.37 23.72
C ASP A 75 -5.44 1.07 23.81
N ASP A 76 -5.81 -0.16 23.50
CA ASP A 76 -7.19 -0.65 23.53
C ASP A 76 -8.17 0.12 22.62
N VAL A 77 -7.71 0.93 21.67
CA VAL A 77 -8.60 1.75 20.82
C VAL A 77 -9.57 0.87 20.01
N LEU A 78 -9.10 -0.23 19.45
CA LEU A 78 -9.95 -1.16 18.69
C LEU A 78 -10.93 -1.93 19.59
N GLN A 79 -10.47 -2.31 20.77
CA GLN A 79 -11.26 -2.96 21.81
C GLN A 79 -12.39 -2.03 22.25
N ASN A 80 -12.06 -0.78 22.59
CA ASN A 80 -13.01 0.25 22.96
C ASN A 80 -14.02 0.56 21.85
N MET A 81 -13.56 0.57 20.59
CA MET A 81 -14.45 0.68 19.43
C MET A 81 -15.47 -0.46 19.41
N LEU A 82 -15.04 -1.71 19.58
CA LEU A 82 -15.95 -2.86 19.59
C LEU A 82 -16.91 -2.84 20.80
N ALA A 83 -16.41 -2.50 21.99
CA ALA A 83 -17.21 -2.39 23.21
C ALA A 83 -18.23 -1.22 23.16
N SER A 84 -17.99 -0.21 22.32
CA SER A 84 -18.97 0.84 22.06
C SER A 84 -20.20 0.33 21.30
N ARG A 85 -20.02 -0.69 20.46
CA ARG A 85 -21.08 -1.35 19.68
C ARG A 85 -21.76 -2.49 20.44
N TYR A 86 -21.01 -3.18 21.28
CA TYR A 86 -21.50 -4.30 22.09
C TYR A 86 -21.24 -4.00 23.56
N PRO A 87 -22.17 -3.33 24.25
CA PRO A 87 -21.99 -2.95 25.65
C PRO A 87 -21.72 -4.13 26.60
N SER A 88 -22.12 -5.34 26.23
CA SER A 88 -21.83 -6.59 26.95
C SER A 88 -20.35 -6.97 27.01
N LEU A 89 -19.51 -6.30 26.20
CA LEU A 89 -18.06 -6.47 26.20
C LEU A 89 -17.36 -5.45 27.11
N ARG A 90 -18.07 -4.47 27.69
CA ARG A 90 -17.47 -3.47 28.59
C ARG A 90 -17.00 -4.11 29.89
N GLY A 91 -15.79 -3.78 30.32
CA GLY A 91 -15.21 -4.25 31.58
C GLY A 91 -14.65 -5.68 31.53
N ARG A 92 -14.54 -6.28 30.34
CA ARG A 92 -13.70 -7.48 30.14
C ARG A 92 -12.24 -7.03 30.01
N GLU A 93 -11.33 -7.83 30.55
CA GLU A 93 -9.89 -7.57 30.49
C GLU A 93 -9.40 -7.55 29.02
N PRO A 94 -8.50 -6.64 28.62
CA PRO A 94 -7.99 -6.51 27.25
C PRO A 94 -7.38 -7.78 26.65
N ASP A 95 -6.78 -8.60 27.50
CA ASP A 95 -6.21 -9.93 27.21
C ASP A 95 -7.29 -10.98 26.85
N GLU A 96 -8.56 -10.69 27.12
CA GLU A 96 -9.72 -11.43 26.61
C GLU A 96 -10.35 -10.76 25.36
N MET A 97 -9.91 -9.56 24.98
CA MET A 97 -10.44 -8.76 23.86
C MET A 97 -9.49 -8.74 22.66
N PHE A 98 -9.74 -9.70 21.80
CA PHE A 98 -8.98 -9.96 20.59
C PHE A 98 -9.06 -8.81 19.56
N LEU A 99 -7.91 -8.31 19.11
CA LEU A 99 -7.75 -7.43 17.94
C LEU A 99 -8.46 -7.99 16.69
N TYR A 100 -8.52 -9.32 16.57
CA TYR A 100 -9.08 -10.04 15.44
C TYR A 100 -10.61 -9.88 15.27
N PRO A 101 -11.48 -10.08 16.28
CA PRO A 101 -12.89 -9.69 16.29
C PRO A 101 -13.18 -8.25 15.92
N ALA A 102 -12.41 -7.28 16.40
CA ALA A 102 -12.59 -5.88 15.99
C ALA A 102 -12.34 -5.70 14.49
N LEU A 103 -11.25 -6.30 13.98
CA LEU A 103 -10.95 -6.33 12.56
C LEU A 103 -12.00 -7.11 11.75
N ALA A 104 -12.47 -8.25 12.25
CA ALA A 104 -13.48 -9.09 11.61
C ALA A 104 -14.82 -8.35 11.53
N TYR A 105 -15.23 -7.66 12.60
CA TYR A 105 -16.42 -6.80 12.59
C TYR A 105 -16.36 -5.76 11.47
N LEU A 106 -15.22 -5.06 11.33
CA LEU A 106 -15.04 -4.06 10.27
C LEU A 106 -15.09 -4.71 8.88
N ARG A 107 -14.42 -5.84 8.67
CA ARG A 107 -14.42 -6.57 7.39
C ARG A 107 -15.80 -7.11 7.03
N THR A 108 -16.57 -7.60 7.99
CA THR A 108 -17.96 -8.03 7.78
C THR A 108 -18.87 -6.85 7.46
N ARG A 109 -18.66 -5.70 8.11
CA ARG A 109 -19.42 -4.48 7.85
C ARG A 109 -19.12 -3.89 6.47
N TYR A 110 -17.88 -4.02 5.99
CA TYR A 110 -17.41 -3.50 4.71
C TYR A 110 -16.82 -4.63 3.84
N PRO A 111 -17.66 -5.57 3.32
CA PRO A 111 -17.19 -6.80 2.69
C PRO A 111 -16.33 -6.57 1.43
N GLY A 112 -16.60 -5.50 0.68
CA GLY A 112 -15.79 -5.09 -0.48
C GLY A 112 -14.43 -4.48 -0.14
N ARG A 113 -14.10 -4.34 1.15
CA ARG A 113 -12.88 -3.66 1.66
C ARG A 113 -11.99 -4.59 2.47
N THR A 114 -12.26 -5.89 2.43
CA THR A 114 -11.63 -6.89 3.32
C THR A 114 -10.10 -6.89 3.21
N PHE A 115 -9.57 -6.64 2.01
CA PHE A 115 -8.12 -6.57 1.76
C PHE A 115 -7.51 -5.19 2.03
N ASP A 116 -8.33 -4.14 2.04
CA ASP A 116 -7.88 -2.77 2.28
C ASP A 116 -7.81 -2.47 3.79
N ILE A 117 -8.77 -3.01 4.57
CA ILE A 117 -8.79 -2.87 6.02
C ILE A 117 -7.85 -3.90 6.67
N GLY A 118 -6.74 -3.41 7.20
CA GLY A 118 -5.67 -4.23 7.79
C GLY A 118 -5.09 -3.64 9.07
N LEU A 119 -4.50 -4.50 9.90
CA LEU A 119 -3.67 -4.09 11.03
C LEU A 119 -2.21 -4.16 10.64
N HIS A 120 -1.50 -3.07 10.95
CA HIS A 120 -0.11 -2.88 10.57
C HIS A 120 0.69 -2.34 11.74
N ILE A 121 2.00 -2.59 11.71
CA ILE A 121 2.96 -1.89 12.57
C ILE A 121 3.39 -0.62 11.82
N GLY A 122 3.03 0.53 12.36
CA GLY A 122 3.38 1.84 11.83
C GLY A 122 4.30 2.61 12.76
N PHE A 123 4.80 3.74 12.29
CA PHE A 123 5.60 4.68 13.08
C PHE A 123 4.85 5.99 13.32
N VAL A 124 4.99 6.54 14.51
CA VAL A 124 4.50 7.89 14.82
C VAL A 124 5.43 8.91 14.16
N SER A 125 4.99 9.57 13.10
CA SER A 125 5.72 10.70 12.51
C SER A 125 5.39 12.01 13.24
N GLN A 126 6.20 13.05 12.99
CA GLN A 126 5.90 14.39 13.52
C GLN A 126 4.50 14.85 13.08
N ARG A 127 4.16 14.61 11.81
CA ARG A 127 2.83 14.90 11.25
C ARG A 127 1.70 14.23 12.04
N VAL A 128 1.84 12.95 12.37
CA VAL A 128 0.84 12.22 13.16
C VAL A 128 0.66 12.91 14.51
N LYS A 129 1.75 13.30 15.16
CA LYS A 129 1.71 13.96 16.47
C LYS A 129 1.08 15.35 16.40
N ASP A 130 1.38 16.11 15.35
CA ASP A 130 0.82 17.45 15.14
C ASP A 130 -0.70 17.39 14.90
N LEU A 131 -1.17 16.39 14.14
CA LEU A 131 -2.60 16.18 13.87
C LEU A 131 -3.35 15.59 15.07
N ASN A 132 -2.68 14.73 15.85
CA ASN A 132 -3.27 13.99 16.95
C ASN A 132 -2.34 14.01 18.18
N PRO A 133 -2.25 15.14 18.91
CA PRO A 133 -1.31 15.28 20.04
C PRO A 133 -1.64 14.38 21.23
N ARG A 134 -2.87 13.82 21.27
CA ARG A 134 -3.36 12.93 22.32
C ARG A 134 -2.83 11.49 22.22
N ILE A 135 -2.26 11.09 21.09
CA ILE A 135 -1.63 9.77 20.95
C ILE A 135 -0.50 9.69 22.00
N PRO A 136 -0.46 8.70 22.90
CA PRO A 136 0.55 8.65 23.96
C PRO A 136 1.97 8.46 23.43
N ALA A 137 2.11 7.61 22.41
CA ALA A 137 3.39 7.29 21.77
C ALA A 137 4.14 8.54 21.27
N LYS A 138 5.47 8.48 21.36
CA LYS A 138 6.40 9.54 20.93
C LYS A 138 6.73 9.40 19.45
N VAL A 139 7.19 10.49 18.84
CA VAL A 139 7.68 10.47 17.46
C VAL A 139 8.81 9.44 17.33
N GLY A 140 8.71 8.58 16.32
CA GLY A 140 9.63 7.47 16.05
C GLY A 140 9.25 6.13 16.70
N GLU A 141 8.30 6.11 17.64
CA GLU A 141 7.83 4.87 18.24
C GLU A 141 6.95 4.05 17.29
N LYS A 142 7.00 2.73 17.47
CA LYS A 142 6.17 1.77 16.73
C LYS A 142 4.82 1.62 17.42
N VAL A 143 3.75 1.61 16.64
CA VAL A 143 2.38 1.50 17.13
C VAL A 143 1.54 0.62 16.21
N LEU A 144 0.43 0.09 16.72
CA LEU A 144 -0.59 -0.52 15.88
C LEU A 144 -1.37 0.53 15.09
N VAL A 145 -1.56 0.28 13.80
CA VAL A 145 -2.30 1.12 12.86
C VAL A 145 -3.36 0.29 12.16
N LEU A 146 -4.61 0.78 12.19
CA LEU A 146 -5.69 0.28 11.34
C LEU A 146 -5.60 1.00 9.98
N GLY A 147 -4.98 0.35 9.00
CA GLY A 147 -4.92 0.82 7.63
C GLY A 147 -6.27 0.64 6.93
N LEU A 148 -6.69 1.64 6.17
CA LEU A 148 -7.90 1.59 5.33
C LEU A 148 -7.58 1.42 3.85
N PHE A 149 -6.46 1.97 3.38
CA PHE A 149 -5.93 1.78 2.03
C PHE A 149 -4.50 2.35 1.94
N ALA A 150 -3.70 1.82 1.02
CA ALA A 150 -2.35 2.29 0.77
C ALA A 150 -2.31 3.51 -0.17
N LEU A 151 -1.24 4.30 -0.09
CA LEU A 151 -0.87 5.31 -1.09
C LEU A 151 -0.29 4.64 -2.34
N GLU A 152 -1.12 3.84 -3.00
CA GLU A 152 -0.81 3.15 -4.24
C GLU A 152 -1.93 3.39 -5.24
N GLU A 153 -1.62 3.39 -6.53
CA GLU A 153 -2.58 3.80 -7.57
C GLU A 153 -3.87 2.96 -7.53
N GLU A 154 -3.74 1.64 -7.42
CA GLU A 154 -4.88 0.74 -7.36
C GLU A 154 -5.73 0.95 -6.10
N SER A 155 -5.09 1.03 -4.93
CA SER A 155 -5.76 1.30 -3.66
C SER A 155 -6.42 2.67 -3.65
N TYR A 156 -5.82 3.68 -4.27
CA TYR A 156 -6.39 5.01 -4.37
C TYR A 156 -7.66 5.03 -5.23
N PHE A 157 -7.64 4.42 -6.42
CA PHE A 157 -8.83 4.37 -7.27
C PHE A 157 -9.93 3.46 -6.75
N ASN A 158 -9.58 2.49 -5.90
CA ASN A 158 -10.54 1.61 -5.25
C ASN A 158 -10.78 1.99 -3.78
N ARG A 159 -10.38 3.18 -3.30
CA ARG A 159 -10.49 3.52 -1.88
C ARG A 159 -11.93 3.58 -1.38
N MET A 160 -12.08 3.52 -0.06
CA MET A 160 -13.35 3.65 0.66
C MET A 160 -14.05 4.98 0.32
N THR A 161 -15.38 4.99 0.43
CA THR A 161 -16.18 6.21 0.31
C THR A 161 -15.99 7.10 1.54
N GLN A 162 -16.25 8.40 1.39
CA GLN A 162 -16.17 9.32 2.53
C GLN A 162 -17.11 8.88 3.66
N LYS A 163 -18.33 8.45 3.32
CA LYS A 163 -19.31 7.93 4.28
C LYS A 163 -18.77 6.74 5.09
N GLU A 164 -18.13 5.77 4.44
CA GLU A 164 -17.54 4.62 5.13
C GLU A 164 -16.43 5.05 6.09
N VAL A 165 -15.58 6.00 5.67
CA VAL A 165 -14.50 6.53 6.52
C VAL A 165 -15.05 7.33 7.70
N ASP A 166 -16.11 8.13 7.50
CA ASP A 166 -16.75 8.90 8.57
C ASP A 166 -17.36 7.96 9.63
N GLU A 167 -18.04 6.90 9.20
CA GLU A 167 -18.58 5.88 10.12
C GLU A 167 -17.48 5.20 10.96
N ILE A 168 -16.33 4.89 10.36
CA ILE A 168 -15.19 4.34 11.11
C ILE A 168 -14.58 5.42 12.02
N SER A 169 -14.53 6.67 11.59
CA SER A 169 -14.02 7.79 12.41
C SER A 169 -14.87 8.01 13.66
N GLU A 170 -16.20 7.91 13.55
CA GLU A 170 -17.14 7.95 14.68
C GLU A 170 -16.88 6.79 15.65
N LEU A 171 -16.65 5.59 15.11
CA LEU A 171 -16.35 4.39 15.88
C LEU A 171 -15.02 4.48 16.64
N MET A 172 -13.99 4.98 15.96
CA MET A 172 -12.63 5.14 16.50
C MET A 172 -12.49 6.41 17.36
N ARG A 173 -13.47 7.32 17.29
CA ARG A 173 -13.46 8.66 17.95
C ARG A 173 -12.23 9.50 17.61
N MET A 174 -11.71 9.32 16.39
CA MET A 174 -10.56 10.06 15.88
C MET A 174 -10.62 10.14 14.36
N LYS A 175 -9.87 11.08 13.78
CA LYS A 175 -9.76 11.21 12.32
C LYS A 175 -8.59 10.37 11.79
N PRO A 176 -8.73 9.79 10.59
CA PRO A 176 -7.63 9.07 9.96
C PRO A 176 -6.58 10.04 9.44
N THR A 177 -5.36 9.52 9.24
CA THR A 177 -4.25 10.26 8.62
C THR A 177 -3.33 9.29 7.90
N TRP A 178 -2.26 9.80 7.31
CA TRP A 178 -1.21 9.02 6.67
C TRP A 178 -0.20 8.49 7.68
N TRP A 179 0.07 7.19 7.59
CA TRP A 179 0.98 6.43 8.44
C TRP A 179 2.06 5.78 7.61
N TRP A 180 3.30 5.85 8.09
CA TRP A 180 4.37 5.02 7.58
C TRP A 180 4.27 3.61 8.17
N ILE A 181 4.04 2.62 7.31
CA ILE A 181 4.07 1.19 7.61
C ILE A 181 5.39 0.57 7.15
N ALA A 182 6.05 -0.19 8.03
CA ALA A 182 7.25 -0.93 7.66
C ALA A 182 6.90 -2.26 6.97
N HIS A 183 7.51 -2.55 5.82
CA HIS A 183 7.57 -3.91 5.27
C HIS A 183 8.83 -4.62 5.77
N SER A 184 8.84 -4.96 7.06
CA SER A 184 9.65 -6.00 7.71
C SER A 184 9.68 -5.73 9.22
N LEU A 185 9.33 -6.73 10.01
CA LEU A 185 9.98 -6.87 11.31
C LEU A 185 11.40 -7.34 11.01
N PRO A 186 12.46 -6.76 11.61
CA PRO A 186 13.72 -7.49 11.67
C PRO A 186 13.40 -8.84 12.30
N SER A 187 13.81 -9.92 11.61
CA SER A 187 13.71 -11.28 12.12
C SER A 187 14.28 -11.30 13.54
N ILE A 188 13.46 -11.70 14.52
CA ILE A 188 13.93 -12.10 15.84
C ILE A 188 14.42 -13.55 15.72
#